data_AF-A0A7X8QXL1-F1
#
_entry.id   AF-A0A7X8QXL1-F1
#
_cell.length_a   1.000
_cell.length_b   1.000
_cell.length_c   1.000
_cell.angle_alpha   90.00
_cell.angle_beta   90.00
_cell.angle_gamma   90.00
#
_symmetry.space_group_name_H-M   'P 1'
#
loop_
_entity.id
_entity.type
_entity.pdbx_description
1 polymer ?
#
loop_
_entity_poly.entity_id
_entity_poly.type
_entity_poly.pdbx_seq_one_letter_code
_entity_poly.pdbx_strand_id
1 'polypeptide(L)' 'MKKTHAILLSLAFFAAACSGGGSGSYDKTKASAAPDFSLSTVSSGKFSLAAQRGKVVLLEFMSYNCPACYGANEPLV' A
#
# COMPACT_ATOMS: atom_id res chain seq x y z
N MET A 1 51.12 -15.94 5.53
CA MET A 1 49.80 -16.10 6.19
C MET A 1 48.92 -14.90 5.81
N LYS A 2 48.27 -14.92 4.65
CA LYS A 2 46.81 -15.15 4.49
C LYS A 2 45.94 -14.21 5.38
N LYS A 3 45.97 -12.90 5.14
CA LYS A 3 45.02 -11.94 5.78
C LYS A 3 44.33 -10.99 4.78
N THR A 4 44.58 -11.14 3.48
CA THR A 4 44.06 -10.26 2.42
C THR A 4 42.83 -10.81 1.69
N HIS A 5 42.25 -11.93 2.13
CA HIS A 5 41.07 -12.53 1.49
C HIS A 5 39.78 -12.40 2.30
N ALA A 6 39.82 -11.85 3.51
CA ALA A 6 38.64 -11.74 4.38
C ALA A 6 37.80 -10.47 4.14
N ILE A 7 38.34 -9.47 3.43
CA ILE A 7 37.67 -8.17 3.26
C ILE A 7 36.78 -8.14 2.00
N LEU A 8 37.10 -8.95 0.98
CA LEU A 8 36.34 -8.97 -0.28
C LEU A 8 35.07 -9.84 -0.23
N LEU A 9 34.92 -10.73 0.75
CA LEU A 9 33.71 -11.56 0.90
C LEU A 9 32.55 -10.84 1.60
N SER A 10 32.80 -9.73 2.29
CA SER A 10 31.81 -9.05 3.14
C SER A 10 30.95 -8.02 2.39
N LEU A 11 31.40 -7.54 1.22
CA LEU A 11 30.65 -6.56 0.42
C LEU A 11 29.55 -7.18 -0.46
N ALA A 12 29.57 -8.49 -0.68
CA ALA A 12 28.57 -9.16 -1.52
C ALA A 12 27.22 -9.41 -0.80
N PHE A 13 27.18 -9.29 0.54
CA PHE A 13 25.98 -9.67 1.32
C PHE A 13 24.97 -8.54 1.54
N PHE A 14 25.31 -7.28 1.23
CA PHE A 14 24.44 -6.13 1.49
C PHE A 14 23.59 -5.68 0.29
N ALA A 15 23.76 -6.29 -0.89
CA ALA A 15 23.15 -5.80 -2.13
C ALA A 15 21.77 -6.41 -2.48
N ALA A 16 21.24 -7.34 -1.68
CA ALA A 16 20.05 -8.12 -2.04
C ALA A 16 18.74 -7.73 -1.32
N ALA A 17 18.70 -6.64 -0.54
CA ALA A 17 17.53 -6.33 0.30
C ALA A 17 16.43 -5.47 -0.37
N CYS A 18 16.58 -5.07 -1.64
CA CYS A 18 15.61 -4.21 -2.33
C CYS A 18 14.94 -4.93 -3.49
N SER A 19 14.10 -5.95 -3.25
CA SER A 19 13.32 -6.59 -4.34
C SER A 19 12.05 -7.27 -3.80
N GLY A 20 11.14 -6.48 -3.24
CA GLY A 20 9.86 -7.00 -2.73
C GLY A 20 8.69 -6.05 -2.93
N GLY A 21 8.75 -5.14 -3.90
CA GLY A 21 7.60 -4.31 -4.30
C GLY A 21 6.87 -4.99 -5.45
N GLY A 22 5.78 -5.70 -5.17
CA GLY A 22 4.92 -6.23 -6.23
C GLY A 22 4.12 -5.11 -6.88
N SER A 23 4.46 -4.73 -8.11
CA SER A 23 3.69 -3.78 -8.90
C SER A 23 2.44 -4.47 -9.46
N GLY A 24 1.32 -4.40 -8.72
CA GLY A 24 0.01 -4.71 -9.28
C GLY A 24 -0.38 -3.59 -10.25
N SER A 25 -0.46 -3.89 -11.55
CA SER A 25 -0.96 -2.93 -12.53
C SER A 25 -2.49 -2.93 -12.53
N TYR A 26 -3.11 -1.76 -12.46
CA TYR A 26 -4.55 -1.60 -12.61
C TYR A 26 -4.92 -1.61 -14.10
N ASP A 27 -5.72 -2.59 -14.51
CA ASP A 27 -6.29 -2.68 -15.85
C ASP A 27 -7.74 -2.17 -15.85
N LYS A 28 -7.94 -0.95 -16.33
CA LYS A 28 -9.28 -0.33 -16.43
C LYS A 28 -10.24 -1.15 -17.29
N THR A 29 -9.74 -1.93 -18.26
CA THR A 29 -10.61 -2.75 -19.13
C THR A 29 -11.23 -3.93 -18.39
N LYS A 30 -10.65 -4.31 -17.23
CA LYS A 30 -11.18 -5.34 -16.33
C LYS A 30 -11.89 -4.75 -15.11
N ALA A 31 -12.05 -3.43 -15.05
CA ALA A 31 -12.72 -2.79 -13.92
C ALA A 31 -14.21 -3.14 -13.93
N SER A 32 -14.69 -3.71 -12.83
CA SER A 32 -16.12 -3.87 -12.54
C SER A 32 -16.61 -2.71 -11.66
N ALA A 33 -17.93 -2.57 -11.54
CA ALA A 33 -18.49 -1.67 -10.54
C ALA A 33 -17.99 -2.07 -9.15
N ALA A 34 -17.63 -1.09 -8.33
CA ALA A 34 -17.24 -1.33 -6.95
C ALA A 34 -18.37 -2.10 -6.24
N PRO A 35 -18.05 -3.21 -5.54
CA PRO A 35 -19.05 -3.95 -4.76
C PRO A 35 -19.69 -3.01 -3.75
N ASP A 36 -21.00 -3.17 -3.55
CA ASP A 36 -21.63 -2.47 -2.44
C ASP A 36 -21.14 -3.07 -1.12
N PHE A 37 -20.92 -2.21 -0.13
CA PHE A 37 -20.47 -2.62 1.19
C PHE A 37 -21.09 -1.73 2.26
N SER A 38 -21.22 -2.29 3.46
CA SER A 38 -21.48 -1.53 4.68
C SER A 38 -20.52 -1.95 5.78
N LEU A 39 -19.83 -0.98 6.38
CA LEU A 39 -18.78 -1.20 7.37
C LEU A 39 -19.00 -0.29 8.58
N SER A 40 -18.57 -0.75 9.75
CA SER A 40 -18.46 0.10 10.93
C SER A 40 -17.31 1.09 10.76
N THR A 41 -17.50 2.33 11.22
CA THR A 41 -16.43 3.34 11.21
C THR A 41 -15.57 3.24 12.47
N VAL A 42 -14.35 3.80 12.42
CA VAL A 42 -13.40 3.79 13.55
C VAL A 42 -13.93 4.61 14.75
N SER A 43 -14.58 5.74 14.47
CA SER A 43 -15.12 6.68 15.47
C SER A 43 -16.54 6.33 15.96
N SER A 44 -16.98 5.08 15.76
CA SER A 44 -18.36 4.60 15.93
C SER A 44 -19.34 5.14 14.89
N GLY A 45 -20.20 4.28 14.36
CA GLY A 45 -21.12 4.58 13.25
C GLY A 45 -21.07 3.53 12.14
N LYS A 46 -21.80 3.78 11.05
CA LYS A 46 -21.80 2.94 9.84
C LYS A 46 -21.58 3.78 8.60
N PHE A 47 -20.80 3.23 7.67
CA PHE A 47 -20.68 3.70 6.30
C PHE A 47 -21.35 2.69 5.35
N SER A 48 -21.95 3.18 4.28
CA SER A 48 -22.47 2.36 3.17
C SER A 48 -22.11 3.05 1.85
N LEU A 49 -21.59 2.27 0.89
CA LEU A 49 -21.26 2.80 -0.44
C LEU A 49 -22.53 3.17 -1.21
N ALA A 50 -23.60 2.36 -1.13
CA ALA A 50 -24.90 2.69 -1.71
C ALA A 50 -25.47 4.02 -1.20
N ALA A 51 -25.23 4.40 0.06
CA ALA A 51 -25.66 5.69 0.59
C ALA A 51 -24.91 6.90 -0.03
N GLN A 52 -23.81 6.68 -0.75
CA GLN A 52 -23.03 7.74 -1.41
C GLN A 52 -23.26 7.83 -2.93
N ARG A 53 -24.26 7.14 -3.47
CA ARG A 53 -24.61 7.25 -4.89
C ARG A 53 -24.89 8.72 -5.27
N GLY A 54 -24.45 9.11 -6.46
CA GLY A 54 -24.53 10.50 -6.93
C GLY A 54 -23.38 11.40 -6.48
N LYS A 55 -22.44 10.90 -5.66
CA LYS A 55 -21.21 11.62 -5.27
C LYS A 55 -19.99 10.96 -5.88
N VAL A 56 -18.95 11.75 -6.15
CA VAL A 56 -17.60 11.22 -6.41
C VAL A 56 -16.99 10.86 -5.06
N VAL A 57 -16.60 9.60 -4.91
CA VAL A 57 -16.02 9.06 -3.67
C VAL A 57 -14.64 8.50 -3.98
N LEU A 58 -13.63 8.94 -3.24
CA LEU A 58 -12.30 8.36 -3.22
C LEU A 58 -12.20 7.40 -2.03
N LEU A 59 -11.77 6.16 -2.28
CA LEU A 59 -11.53 5.17 -1.23
C LEU A 59 -10.02 4.91 -1.12
N GLU A 60 -9.50 5.10 0.08
CA GLU A 60 -8.13 4.75 0.44
C GLU A 60 -8.13 3.45 1.25
N PHE A 61 -7.28 2.50 0.87
CA PHE A 61 -7.04 1.28 1.62
C PHE A 61 -5.73 1.43 2.40
N MET A 62 -5.83 1.49 3.72
CA MET A 62 -4.69 1.73 4.61
C MET A 62 -4.71 0.81 5.84
N SER A 63 -3.59 0.78 6.55
CA SER A 63 -3.43 0.08 7.82
C SER A 63 -2.45 0.86 8.69
N TYR A 64 -2.57 0.74 10.03
CA TYR A 64 -1.67 1.41 10.97
C TYR A 64 -0.19 1.03 10.75
N ASN A 65 0.08 -0.15 10.17
CA ASN A 65 1.42 -0.64 9.89
C ASN A 65 1.71 -0.67 8.37
N CYS A 66 1.41 0.43 7.70
CA CYS A 66 1.66 0.60 6.27
C CYS A 66 2.62 1.78 6.06
N PRO A 67 3.92 1.53 5.81
CA PRO A 67 4.89 2.61 5.57
C PRO A 67 4.51 3.50 4.38
N ALA A 68 3.91 2.94 3.34
CA ALA A 68 3.46 3.69 2.17
C ALA A 68 2.26 4.61 2.44
N CYS A 69 1.57 4.43 3.58
CA CYS A 69 0.38 5.18 3.93
C CYS A 69 0.71 6.48 4.67
N TYR A 70 1.96 6.69 5.12
CA TYR A 70 2.37 7.96 5.73
C TYR A 70 2.39 9.07 4.68
N GLY A 71 1.62 10.14 4.93
CA GLY A 71 1.55 11.31 4.02
C GLY A 71 0.77 11.07 2.72
N ALA A 72 0.18 9.88 2.53
CA ALA A 72 -0.55 9.56 1.31
C ALA A 72 -1.75 10.49 1.05
N ASN A 73 -2.30 11.09 2.12
CA ASN A 73 -3.47 11.99 2.06
C ASN A 73 -3.15 13.44 2.37
N GLU A 74 -1.89 13.83 2.49
CA GLU A 74 -1.51 15.21 2.80
C GLU A 74 -2.13 16.27 1.86
N PRO A 75 -2.34 16.01 0.55
CA PRO A 75 -3.05 16.92 -0.34
C PRO A 75 -4.58 17.02 -0.13
N LEU A 76 -5.16 16.15 0.71
CA LEU A 76 -6.61 15.97 0.87
C LEU A 76 -7.14 16.43 2.24
N VAL A 77 -6.25 16.84 3.16
CA VAL A 77 -6.58 17.31 4.52
C VAL A 77 -6.38 18.81 4.70
#